data_AF-A0A2D4TZM4-F1
#
_entry.id   AF-A0A2D4TZM4-F1
#
_cell.length_a   1.000
_cell.length_b   1.000
_cell.length_c   1.000
_cell.angle_alpha   90.00
_cell.angle_beta   90.00
_cell.angle_gamma   90.00
#
_symmetry.space_group_name_H-M   'P 1'
#
loop_
_entity.id
_entity.type
_entity.pdbx_description
1 polymer ?
#
loop_
_entity_poly.entity_id
_entity_poly.type
_entity_poly.pdbx_seq_one_letter_code
_entity_poly.pdbx_strand_id
1 'polypeptide(L)' 'MGFGGISIWHLFIVLALPLLHVVISSRSYGGAKFGWSLAVVFFPLLGYIIFLIVTQPAKKVEQS' A
#
# COMPACT_ATOMS: atom_id res chain seq x y z
N MET A 1 9.91 18.15 24.47
CA MET A 1 8.86 17.66 23.54
C MET A 1 9.54 16.68 22.60
N GLY A 2 9.51 15.38 22.95
CA GLY A 2 10.23 14.36 22.18
C GLY A 2 9.50 14.08 20.87
N PHE A 3 10.20 14.25 19.75
CA PHE A 3 9.75 13.77 18.45
C PHE A 3 9.66 12.24 18.50
N GLY A 4 8.43 11.72 18.70
CA GLY A 4 8.13 10.30 18.58
C GLY A 4 8.26 9.89 17.12
N GLY A 5 9.39 9.30 16.75
CA GLY A 5 9.60 8.73 15.42
C GLY A 5 8.64 7.58 15.15
N ILE A 6 8.23 7.42 13.89
CA ILE A 6 7.43 6.28 13.44
C ILE A 6 8.29 5.03 13.54
N SER A 7 7.96 4.16 14.50
CA SER A 7 8.62 2.86 14.65
C SER A 7 8.07 1.84 13.64
N ILE A 8 8.84 0.79 13.36
CA ILE A 8 8.44 -0.33 12.49
C ILE A 8 7.09 -0.96 12.89
N TRP A 9 6.73 -0.89 14.18
CA TRP A 9 5.44 -1.36 14.70
C TRP A 9 4.25 -0.62 14.09
N HIS A 10 4.41 0.66 13.76
CA HIS A 10 3.35 1.43 13.12
C HIS A 10 3.06 0.90 11.72
N LEU A 11 4.08 0.49 10.96
CA LEU A 11 3.90 -0.12 9.64
C LEU A 11 3.13 -1.44 9.74
N PHE A 12 3.44 -2.25 10.75
CA PHE A 12 2.68 -3.48 11.02
C PHE A 12 1.22 -3.18 11.35
N ILE A 13 0.94 -2.16 12.18
CA ILE A 13 -0.44 -1.77 12.52
C ILE A 13 -1.21 -1.32 11.27
N VAL A 14 -0.59 -0.49 10.43
CA VAL A 14 -1.20 0.05 9.21
C VAL A 14 -1.56 -1.06 8.21
N LEU A 15 -0.77 -2.13 8.13
CA LEU A 15 -1.04 -3.29 7.27
C LEU A 15 -1.98 -4.33 7.91
N ALA A 16 -1.83 -4.57 9.22
CA ALA A 16 -2.57 -5.62 9.92
C ALA A 16 -4.02 -5.24 10.19
N LEU A 17 -4.33 -3.97 10.51
CA LEU A 17 -5.71 -3.56 10.81
C LEU A 17 -6.66 -3.72 9.62
N PRO A 18 -6.32 -3.29 8.39
CA PRO A 18 -7.20 -3.50 7.25
C PRO A 18 -7.37 -4.99 6.90
N LEU A 19 -6.30 -5.80 7.03
CA LEU A 19 -6.40 -7.25 6.86
C LEU A 19 -7.34 -7.89 7.89
N LEU A 20 -7.19 -7.51 9.16
CA LEU A 20 -8.05 -7.99 10.23
C LEU A 20 -9.51 -7.60 9.97
N HIS A 21 -9.75 -6.36 9.52
CA HIS A 21 -11.08 -5.91 9.14
C HIS A 21 -11.67 -6.75 8.00
N VAL A 22 -10.90 -7.09 6.96
CA VAL A 22 -11.36 -7.98 5.87
C VAL A 22 -11.73 -9.37 6.40
N VAL A 23 -10.91 -9.94 7.29
CA VAL A 23 -11.13 -11.28 7.84
C VAL A 23 -12.37 -11.33 8.74
N ILE A 24 -12.53 -10.36 9.64
CA ILE A 24 -13.65 -10.31 10.60
C ILE A 24 -14.95 -9.86 9.92
N SER A 25 -14.88 -9.09 8.84
CA SER A 25 -16.06 -8.56 8.17
C SER A 25 -16.98 -9.67 7.64
N SER A 26 -18.27 -9.48 7.87
CA SER A 26 -19.37 -10.28 7.30
C SER A 26 -19.81 -9.78 5.91
N ARG A 27 -19.15 -8.76 5.35
CA ARG A 27 -19.53 -8.19 4.04
C ARG A 27 -19.01 -8.96 2.84
N SER A 28 -18.03 -9.84 3.03
CA SER A 28 -17.38 -10.62 1.97
C SER A 28 -17.27 -12.07 2.41
N TYR A 29 -17.37 -13.03 1.49
CA TYR A 29 -17.37 -14.47 1.81
C TYR A 29 -16.47 -15.26 0.87
N GLY A 30 -15.90 -16.37 1.37
CA GLY A 30 -15.11 -17.31 0.57
C GLY A 30 -13.94 -16.64 -0.16
N GLY A 31 -13.82 -16.92 -1.47
CA GLY A 31 -12.73 -16.40 -2.32
C GLY A 31 -12.66 -14.87 -2.41
N ALA A 32 -13.78 -14.17 -2.17
CA ALA A 32 -13.77 -12.71 -2.15
C ALA A 32 -12.94 -12.16 -0.97
N LYS A 33 -12.96 -12.82 0.20
CA LYS A 33 -12.10 -12.41 1.33
C LYS A 33 -10.62 -12.52 0.97
N PHE A 34 -10.24 -13.59 0.27
CA PHE A 34 -8.87 -13.79 -0.20
C PHE A 34 -8.44 -12.69 -1.18
N GLY A 35 -9.30 -12.36 -2.15
CA GLY A 35 -9.06 -11.26 -3.10
C GLY A 35 -8.91 -9.89 -2.41
N TRP A 36 -9.75 -9.60 -1.41
CA TRP A 36 -9.64 -8.36 -0.64
C TRP A 36 -8.38 -8.30 0.23
N SER A 37 -7.93 -9.41 0.80
CA SER A 37 -6.66 -9.47 1.53
C SER A 37 -5.47 -9.20 0.60
N LEU A 38 -5.46 -9.77 -0.60
CA LEU A 38 -4.49 -9.46 -1.64
C LEU A 38 -4.54 -7.97 -2.01
N ALA A 39 -5.72 -7.41 -2.21
CA ALA A 39 -5.87 -5.99 -2.51
C ALA A 39 -5.21 -5.13 -1.42
N VAL A 40 -5.48 -5.38 -0.14
CA VAL A 40 -4.86 -4.63 0.97
C VAL A 40 -3.32 -4.67 0.93
N VAL A 41 -2.73 -5.83 0.64
CA VAL A 41 -1.26 -5.99 0.61
C VAL A 41 -0.62 -5.35 -0.62
N PHE A 42 -1.25 -5.45 -1.79
CA PHE A 42 -0.65 -5.06 -3.07
C PHE A 42 -1.08 -3.67 -3.58
N PHE A 43 -2.15 -3.09 -3.03
CA PHE A 43 -2.60 -1.74 -3.42
C PHE A 43 -1.53 -0.64 -3.24
N PRO A 44 -0.70 -0.66 -2.17
CA PRO A 44 0.40 0.30 -2.06
C PRO A 44 1.41 0.19 -3.20
N LEU A 45 1.65 -1.02 -3.71
CA LEU A 45 2.53 -1.26 -4.86
C LEU A 45 1.97 -0.62 -6.12
N LEU A 46 0.64 -0.68 -6.30
CA LEU A 46 -0.04 -0.04 -7.42
C LEU A 46 0.13 1.48 -7.39
N GLY A 47 -0.05 2.09 -6.21
CA GLY A 47 0.22 3.53 -6.02
C GLY A 47 1.67 3.91 -6.32
N TYR A 48 2.62 3.06 -5.89
CA TYR A 48 4.04 3.27 -6.18
C TYR A 48 4.36 3.16 -7.68
N ILE A 49 3.78 2.20 -8.39
CA ILE A 49 3.94 2.08 -9.85
C ILE A 49 3.41 3.35 -10.55
N ILE A 50 2.24 3.84 -10.15
CA ILE A 50 1.68 5.09 -10.69
C ILE A 50 2.62 6.26 -10.43
N PHE A 51 3.16 6.39 -9.21
CA PHE A 51 4.16 7.40 -8.87
C PHE A 51 5.34 7.34 -9.83
N LEU A 52 5.93 6.17 -10.05
CA LEU A 52 7.06 5.99 -10.96
C LEU A 52 6.73 6.37 -12.42
N ILE A 53 5.51 6.11 -12.88
CA ILE A 53 5.04 6.49 -14.22
C ILE A 53 4.86 8.00 -14.34
N VAL A 54 4.34 8.66 -13.31
CA VAL A 54 4.08 10.11 -13.34
C VAL A 54 5.37 10.91 -13.16
N THR A 55 6.28 10.44 -12.31
CA THR A 55 7.55 11.13 -12.00
C THR A 55 8.71 10.66 -12.89
N GLN A 56 8.43 10.24 -14.12
CA GLN A 56 9.47 9.86 -15.06
C GLN A 56 10.48 11.02 -15.18
N PRO A 57 11.79 10.76 -15.07
CA PRO A 57 12.79 11.81 -15.21
C PRO A 57 12.64 12.44 -16.59
N ALA A 58 12.66 13.77 -16.64
CA ALA A 58 12.59 14.50 -17.90
C ALA A 58 13.65 13.92 -18.85
N LYS A 59 13.20 13.47 -20.02
CA LYS A 59 14.08 12.92 -21.06
C LYS A 59 15.17 13.98 -21.26
N LYS A 60 16.42 13.66 -20.88
CA LYS A 60 17.55 14.53 -21.22
C LYS A 60 17.54 14.59 -22.74
N VAL A 61 17.07 15.71 -23.28
CA VAL A 61 17.35 16.08 -24.65
C VAL A 61 18.84 16.34 -24.63
N GLU A 62 19.60 15.28 -24.93
CA GLU A 62 21.00 15.40 -25.26
C GLU A 62 21.04 16.35 -26.45
N GLN A 63 21.36 17.61 -26.16
CA GLN A 63 21.60 18.64 -27.16
C GLN A 63 22.88 18.24 -27.88
N SER A 64 22.72 17.40 -28.90
CA SER A 64 23.70 17.19 -29.97
C SER A 64 23.57 18.28 -31.00
#